data_AF-A0A0C9ZQ11-F1
#
_entry.id   AF-A0A0C9ZQ11-F1
#
_cell.length_a   1.000
_cell.length_b   1.000
_cell.length_c   1.000
_cell.angle_alpha   90.00
_cell.angle_beta   90.00
_cell.angle_gamma   90.00
#
_symmetry.space_group_name_H-M   'P 1'
#
loop_
_entity.id
_entity.type
_entity.pdbx_description
1 polymer ?
#
loop_
_entity_poly.entity_id
_entity_poly.type
_entity_poly.pdbx_seq_one_letter_code
_entity_poly.pdbx_strand_id
1 'polypeptide(L)'
;MLQSLDVNTRSNYGAGLLRFAQFCDQLSIPEVDCMPASSELLALFAAHHAGQLSDKTLNNWLAGLHFWHIVNGALWNGDDMLHHTHFVYCMAA
;
A
#
# COMPACT_ATOMS: atom_id res chain seq x y z
N MET A 1 12.87 -8.39 -12.48
CA MET A 1 11.44 -8.23 -12.16
C MET A 1 10.96 -6.78 -12.26
N LEU A 2 11.65 -5.78 -11.68
CA LEU A 2 11.25 -4.37 -11.81
C LEU A 2 11.49 -3.74 -13.20
N GLN A 3 12.51 -4.21 -13.93
CA GLN A 3 12.85 -3.70 -15.26
C GLN A 3 11.86 -4.10 -16.36
N SER A 4 11.02 -5.12 -16.13
CA SER A 4 9.98 -5.55 -17.06
C SER A 4 8.67 -4.76 -16.92
N LEU A 5 8.54 -3.90 -15.89
CA LEU A 5 7.43 -2.96 -15.76
C LEU A 5 7.70 -1.72 -16.62
N ASP A 6 6.66 -1.17 -17.24
CA ASP A 6 6.76 0.12 -17.91
C ASP A 6 7.12 1.23 -16.90
N VAL A 7 7.70 2.32 -17.41
CA VAL A 7 8.24 3.40 -16.59
C VAL A 7 7.18 4.02 -15.67
N ASN A 8 5.94 4.15 -16.14
CA ASN A 8 4.86 4.73 -15.34
C ASN A 8 4.42 3.78 -14.23
N THR A 9 4.30 2.49 -14.52
CA THR A 9 3.96 1.48 -13.49
C THR A 9 5.05 1.39 -12.43
N ARG A 10 6.31 1.38 -12.83
CA ARG A 10 7.45 1.37 -11.90
C ARG A 10 7.48 2.62 -11.01
N SER A 11 7.23 3.79 -11.59
CA SER A 11 7.15 5.06 -10.87
C SER A 11 6.00 5.05 -9.87
N ASN A 12 4.81 4.59 -10.28
CA ASN A 12 3.63 4.52 -9.42
C ASN A 12 3.80 3.52 -8.27
N TYR A 13 4.40 2.36 -8.52
CA TYR A 13 4.70 1.38 -7.48
C TYR A 13 5.72 1.94 -6.49
N GLY A 14 6.82 2.52 -7.01
CA GLY A 14 7.83 3.16 -6.18
C GLY A 14 7.26 4.29 -5.31
N ALA A 15 6.34 5.08 -5.84
CA ALA A 15 5.63 6.10 -5.08
C ALA A 15 4.80 5.49 -3.93
N GLY A 16 4.13 4.35 -4.17
CA GLY A 16 3.39 3.63 -3.12
C GLY A 16 4.28 3.17 -1.97
N LEU A 17 5.45 2.58 -2.28
CA LEU A 17 6.42 2.16 -1.26
C LEU A 17 6.93 3.35 -0.44
N LEU A 18 7.31 4.44 -1.12
CA LEU A 18 7.79 5.65 -0.44
C LEU A 18 6.74 6.21 0.52
N ARG A 19 5.49 6.25 0.09
CA ARG A 19 4.39 6.81 0.89
C ARG A 19 4.04 5.93 2.08
N PHE A 20 4.07 4.62 1.90
CA PHE A 20 3.89 3.68 3.00
C PHE A 20 5.02 3.77 4.04
N ALA A 21 6.28 3.87 3.59
CA ALA A 21 7.41 4.07 4.49
C ALA A 21 7.27 5.36 5.30
N GLN A 22 6.93 6.47 4.64
CA GLN A 22 6.67 7.75 5.31
C GLN A 22 5.53 7.65 6.35
N PHE A 23 4.45 6.95 6.01
CA PHE A 23 3.33 6.71 6.92
C PHE A 23 3.77 5.89 8.14
N CYS A 24 4.58 4.85 7.94
CA CYS A 24 5.12 4.03 9.02
C CYS A 24 6.04 4.85 9.94
N ASP A 25 6.95 5.66 9.36
CA ASP A 25 7.84 6.55 10.10
C ASP A 25 7.04 7.56 10.95
N GLN A 26 5.99 8.17 10.37
CA GLN A 26 5.14 9.13 11.05
C GLN A 26 4.41 8.54 12.26
N LEU A 27 4.00 7.28 12.17
CA LEU A 27 3.34 6.55 13.26
C LEU A 27 4.33 5.78 14.16
N SER A 28 5.64 5.89 13.90
CA SER A 28 6.69 5.14 14.60
C SER A 28 6.45 3.63 14.62
N ILE A 29 5.93 3.10 13.51
CA ILE A 29 5.75 1.65 13.31
C ILE A 29 7.14 1.00 13.21
N PRO A 30 7.44 -0.03 14.01
CA PRO A 30 8.69 -0.77 13.89
C PRO A 30 8.86 -1.34 12.48
N GLU A 31 10.08 -1.28 11.93
CA GLU A 31 10.36 -1.79 10.57
C GLU A 31 9.97 -3.26 10.40
N VAL A 32 10.09 -4.05 11.46
CA VAL A 32 9.68 -5.47 11.51
C VAL A 32 8.18 -5.67 11.30
N ASP A 33 7.35 -4.67 11.63
CA ASP A 33 5.89 -4.70 11.45
C ASP A 33 5.45 -4.15 10.08
N CYS A 34 6.37 -3.52 9.34
CA CYS A 34 6.12 -3.02 7.99
C CYS A 34 6.18 -4.13 6.93
N MET A 35 6.79 -5.29 7.24
CA MET A 35 6.92 -6.43 6.33
C MET A 35 7.04 -7.77 7.09
N PRO A 36 6.07 -8.69 6.97
CA PRO A 36 4.81 -8.55 6.23
C PRO A 36 3.88 -7.53 6.91
N ALA A 37 3.37 -6.56 6.15
CA ALA A 37 2.40 -5.60 6.66
C ALA A 37 1.10 -6.33 7.03
N SER A 38 0.54 -6.02 8.21
CA SER A 38 -0.76 -6.56 8.63
C SER A 38 -1.89 -5.97 7.78
N SER A 39 -3.03 -6.68 7.71
CA SER A 39 -4.24 -6.17 7.06
C SER A 39 -4.70 -4.84 7.67
N GLU A 40 -4.58 -4.70 9.00
CA GLU A 40 -4.91 -3.49 9.74
C GLU A 40 -3.99 -2.32 9.36
N LEU A 41 -2.68 -2.55 9.26
CA LEU A 41 -1.73 -1.51 8.87
C LEU A 41 -1.99 -1.02 7.44
N LEU A 42 -2.30 -1.93 6.52
CA LEU A 42 -2.69 -1.61 5.15
C LEU A 42 -4.02 -0.84 5.10
N ALA A 43 -4.99 -1.20 5.94
CA ALA A 43 -6.26 -0.49 6.09
C ALA A 43 -6.09 0.93 6.63
N LEU A 44 -5.27 1.09 7.67
CA LEU A 44 -4.94 2.40 8.23
C LEU A 44 -4.22 3.28 7.22
N PHE A 45 -3.26 2.72 6.47
CA PHE A 45 -2.58 3.44 5.38
C PHE A 45 -3.57 3.92 4.31
N ALA A 46 -4.48 3.05 3.89
CA ALA A 46 -5.50 3.40 2.90
C ALA A 46 -6.46 4.49 3.43
N ALA A 47 -6.90 4.36 4.68
CA ALA A 47 -7.79 5.32 5.33
C ALA A 47 -7.12 6.69 5.53
N HIS A 48 -5.85 6.71 5.91
CA HIS A 48 -5.07 7.94 6.08
C HIS A 48 -5.00 8.78 4.80
N HIS A 49 -4.99 8.12 3.64
CA HIS A 49 -4.94 8.78 2.33
C HIS A 49 -6.29 8.83 1.58
N ALA A 50 -7.36 8.26 2.16
CA ALA A 50 -8.69 8.31 1.58
C ALA A 50 -9.18 9.76 1.47
N GLY A 51 -9.89 10.09 0.39
CA GLY A 51 -10.41 11.43 0.12
C GLY A 51 -9.37 12.48 -0.28
N GLN A 52 -8.07 12.23 -0.09
CA GLN A 52 -6.98 13.12 -0.54
C GLN A 52 -6.48 12.77 -1.94
N LEU A 53 -6.69 11.52 -2.38
CA LEU A 53 -6.20 10.97 -3.64
C LEU A 53 -7.35 10.33 -4.41
N SER A 54 -7.17 10.17 -5.73
CA SER A 54 -8.08 9.34 -6.52
C SER A 54 -7.96 7.87 -6.12
N ASP A 55 -9.07 7.13 -6.20
CA ASP A 55 -9.09 5.68 -5.96
C ASP A 55 -8.07 4.94 -6.85
N LYS A 56 -7.87 5.41 -8.07
CA LYS A 56 -6.86 4.87 -8.99
C LYS A 56 -5.44 5.01 -8.43
N THR A 57 -5.12 6.18 -7.85
CA THR A 57 -3.81 6.42 -7.25
C THR A 57 -3.58 5.50 -6.05
N LEU A 58 -4.58 5.40 -5.17
CA LEU A 58 -4.50 4.56 -3.98
C LEU A 58 -4.36 3.07 -4.35
N ASN A 59 -5.14 2.59 -5.31
CA ASN A 59 -5.02 1.22 -5.83
C ASN A 59 -3.64 0.93 -6.43
N ASN A 60 -3.06 1.89 -7.16
CA ASN A 60 -1.70 1.73 -7.70
C ASN A 60 -0.64 1.64 -6.59
N TRP A 61 -0.82 2.37 -5.49
CA TRP A 61 0.09 2.29 -4.34
C TRP A 61 -0.02 0.94 -3.64
N LEU A 62 -1.25 0.46 -3.39
CA LEU A 62 -1.51 -0.87 -2.80
C LEU A 62 -0.96 -1.99 -3.69
N ALA A 63 -1.11 -1.88 -5.01
CA ALA A 63 -0.52 -2.82 -5.95
C ALA A 63 1.03 -2.82 -5.89
N GLY A 64 1.64 -1.65 -5.70
CA GLY A 64 3.08 -1.54 -5.46
C GLY A 64 3.51 -2.23 -4.17
N LEU A 65 2.75 -2.08 -3.08
CA LEU A 65 3.00 -2.76 -1.81
C LEU A 65 2.86 -4.27 -1.94
N HIS A 66 1.82 -4.75 -2.61
CA HIS A 66 1.65 -6.17 -2.89
C HIS A 66 2.83 -6.72 -3.70
N PHE A 67 3.24 -6.01 -4.76
CA PHE A 67 4.41 -6.37 -5.55
C PHE A 67 5.69 -6.42 -4.70
N TRP A 68 5.86 -5.47 -3.78
CA TRP A 68 7.00 -5.45 -2.85
C TRP A 68 7.00 -6.66 -1.90
N HIS A 69 5.83 -7.11 -1.41
CA HIS A 69 5.72 -8.35 -0.63
C HIS A 69 6.15 -9.58 -1.44
N ILE A 70 5.67 -9.69 -2.69
CA ILE A 70 6.05 -10.78 -3.60
C ILE A 70 7.57 -10.81 -3.81
N VAL A 71 8.19 -9.66 -4.08
CA VAL A 71 9.64 -9.57 -4.33
C VAL A 71 10.47 -10.00 -3.11
N ASN A 72 9.99 -9.75 -1.90
CA ASN A 72 10.68 -10.12 -0.65
C ASN A 72 10.26 -11.49 -0.11
N GLY A 73 9.37 -12.22 -0.79
CA GLY A 73 8.86 -13.51 -0.31
C GLY A 73 8.04 -13.40 0.99
N ALA A 74 7.44 -12.24 1.24
CA ALA A 74 6.64 -11.98 2.43
C ALA A 74 5.15 -12.21 2.16
N LEU A 75 4.42 -12.61 3.21
CA LEU A 75 2.97 -12.84 3.13
C LEU A 75 2.22 -11.52 2.89
N TRP A 76 1.36 -11.49 1.87
CA TRP A 76 0.44 -10.38 1.64
C TRP A 76 -0.86 -10.59 2.43
N ASN A 77 -1.22 -9.63 3.28
CA ASN A 77 -2.43 -9.68 4.11
C ASN A 77 -3.56 -8.75 3.61
N GLY A 78 -3.46 -8.22 2.39
CA GLY A 78 -4.35 -7.15 1.89
C GLY A 78 -5.28 -7.57 0.73
N ASP A 79 -5.62 -8.85 0.60
CA ASP A 79 -6.34 -9.39 -0.57
C ASP A 79 -7.67 -8.67 -0.88
N ASP A 80 -8.43 -8.29 0.16
CA ASP A 80 -9.70 -7.58 -0.01
C ASP A 80 -9.51 -6.12 -0.49
N MET A 81 -8.34 -5.53 -0.24
CA MET A 81 -8.05 -4.11 -0.49
C MET A 81 -7.70 -3.81 -1.94
N LEU A 82 -7.21 -4.80 -2.69
CA LEU A 82 -6.88 -4.64 -4.12
C LEU A 82 -8.13 -4.57 -5.01
N HIS A 83 -9.28 -5.02 -4.51
CA HIS A 83 -10.52 -5.13 -5.27
C HIS A 83 -11.54 -4.04 -4.90
N HIS A 84 -11.45 -3.43 -3.71
CA HIS A 84 -12.49 -2.53 -3.19
C HIS A 84 -11.94 -1.35 -2.38
N THR A 85 -11.49 -0.28 -3.05
CA THR A 85 -11.23 1.02 -2.38
C THR A 85 -12.49 1.69 -1.83
N HIS A 86 -13.68 1.18 -2.16
CA HIS A 86 -14.96 1.71 -1.66
C HIS A 86 -15.26 1.38 -0.18
N PHE A 87 -14.68 0.33 0.41
CA PHE A 87 -15.02 -0.09 1.78
C PHE A 87 -14.31 0.72 2.89
N VAL A 88 -13.19 1.36 2.57
CA VAL A 88 -12.38 2.10 3.56
C VAL A 88 -13.11 3.33 4.09
N TYR A 89 -14.03 3.92 3.30
CA TYR A 89 -14.88 5.05 3.72
C TYR A 89 -15.82 4.70 4.89
N CYS A 90 -16.15 3.43 5.12
CA CYS A 90 -17.10 3.02 6.16
C CYS A 90 -16.44 2.77 7.53
N MET A 91 -15.13 2.55 7.58
CA MET A 91 -14.40 2.34 8.84
C MET A 91 -13.82 3.63 9.46
N ALA A 92 -13.77 4.71 8.68
CA ALA A 92 -13.23 6.00 9.11
C ALA A 92 -14.31 7.03 9.51
N ALA A 93 -15.58 6.64 9.55
CA ALA A 93 -16.73 7.44 9.96
C ALA A 93 -17.37 6.84 11.23
#